data_AF-A0ABC8EMW6-F1
#
_entry.id   AF-A0ABC8EMW6-F1
#
_cell.length_a   1.000
_cell.length_b   1.000
_cell.length_c   1.000
_cell.angle_alpha   90.00
_cell.angle_beta   90.00
_cell.angle_gamma   90.00
#
_symmetry.space_group_name_H-M   'P 1'
#
loop_
_entity.id
_entity.type
_entity.pdbx_description
1 polymer ?
#
loop_
_entity_poly.entity_id
_entity_poly.type
_entity_poly.pdbx_seq_one_letter_code
_entity_poly.pdbx_strand_id
1 'polypeptide(L)'
;MISSAINLADCLSGCDRSIRKVLEKHTRRFNLYVFQSHTDDENGMTTDDLYLRFNVNGIELHPNGFQKLGNEIELKPFTVGLKGPLENKSRFYAGKIPLVSGKYQPLVIREAPVLTLSPETGKVSGETSRSFFEICTHPKLYERLDKIL
;
A
#
# COMPACT_ATOMS: atom_id res chain seq x y z
N MET A 1 -23.96 16.03 -1.56
CA MET A 1 -22.53 16.04 -1.96
C MET A 1 -21.82 15.03 -1.08
N ILE A 2 -21.17 14.02 -1.66
CA ILE A 2 -20.36 13.08 -0.87
C ILE A 2 -19.14 13.85 -0.35
N SER A 3 -18.75 13.63 0.90
CA SER A 3 -17.57 14.27 1.49
C SER A 3 -16.32 13.93 0.69
N SER A 4 -15.41 14.88 0.50
CA SER A 4 -14.13 14.67 -0.20
C SER A 4 -13.31 13.54 0.43
N ALA A 5 -13.37 13.38 1.75
CA ALA A 5 -12.70 12.29 2.46
C ALA A 5 -13.30 10.92 2.14
N ILE A 6 -14.63 10.85 1.95
CA ILE A 6 -15.32 9.60 1.58
C ILE A 6 -14.96 9.23 0.14
N ASN A 7 -14.93 10.20 -0.77
CA ASN A 7 -14.53 9.97 -2.15
C ASN A 7 -13.10 9.42 -2.23
N LEU A 8 -12.16 10.02 -1.48
CA LEU A 8 -10.79 9.54 -1.41
C LEU A 8 -10.71 8.10 -0.85
N ALA A 9 -11.45 7.80 0.21
CA ALA A 9 -11.48 6.46 0.77
C ALA A 9 -12.02 5.42 -0.22
N ASP A 10 -13.04 5.77 -1.00
CA ASP A 10 -13.58 4.93 -2.07
C ASP A 10 -12.51 4.64 -3.14
N CYS A 11 -11.81 5.66 -3.63
CA CYS A 11 -10.72 5.53 -4.60
C CYS A 11 -9.58 4.62 -4.08
N LEU A 12 -9.16 4.78 -2.82
CA LEU A 12 -8.11 3.96 -2.19
C LEU A 12 -8.53 2.50 -1.94
N SER A 13 -9.84 2.25 -1.86
CA SER A 13 -10.39 0.90 -1.73
C SER A 13 -10.53 0.17 -3.08
N GLY A 14 -10.28 0.87 -4.19
CA GLY A 14 -10.47 0.38 -5.55
C GLY A 14 -9.62 -0.84 -5.92
N CYS A 15 -10.15 -1.66 -6.81
CA CYS A 15 -9.46 -2.84 -7.35
C CYS A 15 -9.73 -2.99 -8.85
N ASP A 16 -8.72 -2.70 -9.65
CA ASP A 16 -8.77 -2.75 -11.10
C ASP A 16 -8.85 -4.19 -11.61
N ARG A 17 -9.89 -4.43 -12.42
CA ARG A 17 -10.18 -5.75 -12.96
C ARG A 17 -9.06 -6.29 -13.86
N SER A 18 -8.38 -5.41 -14.59
CA SER A 18 -7.27 -5.76 -15.49
C SER A 18 -6.08 -6.31 -14.70
N ILE A 19 -5.61 -5.56 -13.69
CA ILE A 19 -4.51 -5.96 -12.81
C ILE A 19 -4.91 -7.17 -11.98
N ARG A 20 -6.15 -7.24 -11.50
CA ARG A 20 -6.64 -8.39 -10.75
C ARG A 20 -6.45 -9.70 -11.49
N LYS A 21 -6.80 -9.76 -12.78
CA LYS A 21 -6.61 -10.97 -13.60
C LYS A 21 -5.14 -11.36 -13.78
N VAL A 22 -4.24 -10.36 -13.86
CA VAL A 22 -2.80 -10.59 -14.01
C VAL A 22 -2.24 -11.13 -12.71
N LEU A 23 -2.47 -10.41 -11.60
CA LEU A 23 -1.90 -10.73 -10.29
C LEU A 23 -2.56 -11.93 -9.60
N GLU A 24 -3.81 -12.28 -9.92
CA GLU A 24 -4.45 -13.48 -9.37
C GLU A 24 -3.68 -14.77 -9.67
N LYS A 25 -2.97 -14.80 -10.80
CA LYS A 25 -2.16 -15.95 -11.24
C LYS A 25 -0.78 -16.03 -10.55
N HIS A 26 -0.37 -14.98 -9.85
CA HIS A 26 0.92 -14.93 -9.16
C HIS A 26 0.77 -15.20 -7.66
N THR A 27 1.78 -15.86 -7.07
CA THR A 27 1.85 -16.02 -5.61
C THR A 27 2.14 -14.66 -4.97
N ARG A 28 1.12 -14.07 -4.36
CA ARG A 28 1.19 -12.77 -3.69
C ARG A 28 1.41 -12.93 -2.19
N ARG A 29 2.13 -11.98 -1.61
CA ARG A 29 2.34 -11.92 -0.15
C ARG A 29 1.51 -10.84 0.53
N PHE A 30 1.11 -9.83 -0.24
CA PHE A 30 0.33 -8.70 0.24
C PHE A 30 -0.98 -8.58 -0.52
N ASN A 31 -1.89 -7.80 0.05
CA ASN A 31 -3.23 -7.61 -0.46
C ASN A 31 -3.33 -6.37 -1.34
N LEU A 32 -2.38 -5.44 -1.20
CA LEU A 32 -2.31 -4.19 -1.93
C LEU A 32 -1.08 -4.09 -2.84
N TYR A 33 -1.30 -3.77 -4.11
CA TYR A 33 -0.26 -3.31 -5.04
C TYR A 33 -0.80 -2.13 -5.84
N VAL A 34 0.00 -1.09 -6.04
CA VAL A 34 -0.38 0.09 -6.84
C VAL A 34 0.59 0.21 -7.99
N PHE A 35 0.04 0.36 -9.18
CA PHE A 35 0.78 0.57 -10.42
C PHE A 35 0.41 1.90 -11.04
N GLN A 36 1.32 2.47 -11.82
CA GLN A 36 1.02 3.58 -12.71
C GLN A 36 0.96 3.05 -14.15
N SER A 37 -0.10 3.40 -14.87
CA SER A 37 -0.21 3.09 -16.30
C SER A 37 0.79 3.95 -17.09
N HIS A 38 1.55 3.33 -18.01
CA HIS A 38 2.29 4.07 -19.04
C HIS A 38 1.26 4.53 -20.10
N THR A 39 0.61 5.66 -19.89
CA THR A 39 -0.19 6.33 -20.93
C THR A 39 0.56 7.56 -21.41
N ASP A 40 0.77 7.67 -22.72
CA ASP A 40 1.50 8.77 -23.37
C ASP A 40 0.78 10.14 -23.25
N ASP A 41 -0.44 10.17 -22.70
CA ASP A 41 -1.25 11.38 -22.49
C ASP A 41 -1.29 11.78 -21.01
N GLU A 42 -0.25 12.46 -20.54
CA GLU A 42 -0.19 13.07 -19.20
C GLU A 42 -1.07 14.34 -19.07
N ASN A 43 -1.72 14.79 -20.16
CA ASN A 43 -2.25 16.15 -20.27
C ASN A 43 -3.72 16.37 -19.84
N GLY A 44 -4.38 15.40 -19.19
CA GLY A 44 -5.79 15.62 -18.80
C GLY A 44 -6.42 14.66 -17.79
N MET A 45 -5.70 13.65 -17.30
CA MET A 45 -6.23 12.73 -16.30
C MET A 45 -5.93 13.25 -14.89
N THR A 46 -6.85 13.04 -13.94
CA THR A 46 -6.52 13.34 -12.54
C THR A 46 -5.44 12.38 -12.06
N THR A 47 -4.61 12.80 -11.11
CA THR A 47 -3.50 11.99 -10.59
C THR A 47 -3.92 10.59 -10.13
N ASP A 48 -5.19 10.42 -9.75
CA ASP A 48 -5.76 9.17 -9.25
C ASP A 48 -6.24 8.23 -10.37
N ASP A 49 -6.63 8.78 -11.53
CA ASP A 49 -7.07 8.02 -12.72
C ASP A 49 -5.91 7.28 -13.40
N LEU A 50 -4.67 7.67 -13.11
CA LEU A 50 -3.45 7.07 -13.65
C LEU A 50 -3.00 5.82 -12.88
N TYR A 51 -3.58 5.58 -11.70
CA TYR A 51 -3.22 4.44 -10.87
C TYR A 51 -4.12 3.25 -11.13
N LEU A 52 -3.47 2.09 -11.31
CA LEU A 52 -4.12 0.80 -11.33
C LEU A 52 -3.86 0.11 -10.00
N ARG A 53 -4.91 -0.09 -9.22
CA ARG A 53 -4.85 -0.68 -7.88
C ARG A 53 -5.23 -2.14 -7.92
N PHE A 54 -4.41 -2.97 -7.31
CA PHE A 54 -4.81 -4.28 -6.85
C PHE A 54 -5.06 -4.20 -5.35
N ASN A 55 -6.31 -4.14 -4.93
CA ASN A 55 -6.67 -4.19 -3.52
C ASN A 55 -7.66 -5.34 -3.28
N VAL A 56 -7.21 -6.42 -2.63
CA VAL A 56 -8.07 -7.55 -2.26
C VAL A 56 -7.92 -7.81 -0.77
N ASN A 57 -8.87 -7.30 0.03
CA ASN A 57 -8.81 -7.29 1.50
C ASN A 57 -7.57 -6.54 2.05
N GLY A 58 -7.07 -5.57 1.29
CA GLY A 58 -6.01 -4.67 1.72
C GLY A 58 -6.58 -3.38 2.29
N ILE A 59 -5.71 -2.62 2.95
CA ILE A 59 -6.06 -1.32 3.54
C ILE A 59 -4.99 -0.35 3.07
N GLU A 60 -5.29 0.41 2.03
CA GLU A 60 -4.42 1.49 1.56
C GLU A 60 -4.54 2.71 2.48
N LEU A 61 -3.41 3.23 2.92
CA LEU A 61 -3.31 4.42 3.74
C LEU A 61 -2.82 5.57 2.86
N HIS A 62 -3.58 6.66 2.84
CA HIS A 62 -3.17 7.86 2.11
C HIS A 62 -1.85 8.42 2.67
N PRO A 63 -0.93 8.97 1.85
CA PRO A 63 0.35 9.52 2.32
C PRO A 63 0.22 10.56 3.44
N ASN A 64 -0.74 11.49 3.33
CA ASN A 64 -1.01 12.46 4.41
C ASN A 64 -1.50 11.78 5.70
N GLY A 65 -2.22 10.66 5.58
CA GLY A 65 -2.66 9.86 6.72
C GLY A 65 -1.48 9.17 7.40
N PHE A 66 -0.55 8.62 6.64
CA PHE A 66 0.69 8.07 7.17
C PHE A 66 1.53 9.12 7.90
N GLN A 67 1.71 10.30 7.30
CA GLN A 67 2.46 11.39 7.91
C GLN A 67 1.82 11.85 9.23
N LYS A 68 0.50 12.05 9.22
CA LYS A 68 -0.24 12.43 10.43
C LYS A 68 -0.10 11.37 11.52
N LEU A 69 -0.25 10.10 11.17
CA LEU A 69 -0.10 8.99 12.10
C LEU A 69 1.30 8.95 12.72
N GLY A 70 2.35 9.17 11.93
CA GLY A 70 3.73 9.25 12.42
C GLY A 70 4.02 10.45 13.34
N ASN A 71 3.18 11.50 13.30
CA ASN A 71 3.26 12.62 14.26
C ASN A 71 2.53 12.32 15.58
N GLU A 72 1.55 11.41 15.56
CA GLU A 72 0.71 11.08 16.71
C GLU A 72 1.22 9.86 17.49
N ILE A 73 1.85 8.90 16.82
CA ILE A 73 2.44 7.71 17.43
C ILE A 73 3.86 7.47 16.96
N GLU A 74 4.67 6.84 17.80
CA GLU A 74 6.00 6.41 17.41
C GLU A 74 5.92 5.24 16.41
N LEU A 75 6.46 5.46 15.21
CA LEU A 75 6.59 4.45 14.16
C LEU A 75 8.07 4.04 14.03
N LYS A 76 8.39 2.81 14.46
CA LYS A 76 9.74 2.25 14.40
C LYS A 76 9.95 1.50 13.08
N PRO A 77 10.94 1.87 12.25
CA PRO A 77 11.23 1.13 11.04
C PRO A 77 11.82 -0.25 11.37
N PHE A 78 11.50 -1.25 10.57
CA PHE A 78 12.10 -2.58 10.66
C PHE A 78 12.21 -3.27 9.30
N THR A 79 13.05 -4.29 9.22
CA THR A 79 13.31 -5.02 7.97
C THR A 79 12.65 -6.39 7.97
N VAL A 80 12.05 -6.72 6.83
CA VAL A 80 11.51 -8.06 6.56
C VAL A 80 12.31 -8.63 5.38
N GLY A 81 12.99 -9.76 5.60
CA GLY A 81 13.72 -10.47 4.53
C GLY A 81 12.78 -11.08 3.49
N LEU A 82 12.20 -10.24 2.63
CA LEU A 82 11.29 -10.64 1.56
C LEU A 82 12.08 -10.95 0.29
N LYS A 83 11.78 -12.08 -0.33
CA LYS A 83 12.37 -12.50 -1.61
C LYS A 83 11.31 -12.48 -2.70
N GLY A 84 11.28 -11.44 -3.52
CA GLY A 84 10.36 -11.36 -4.65
C GLY A 84 10.59 -10.09 -5.45
N PRO A 85 10.20 -10.10 -6.74
CA PRO A 85 10.44 -8.97 -7.64
C PRO A 85 9.68 -7.70 -7.24
N LEU A 86 8.56 -7.83 -6.53
CA LEU A 86 7.73 -6.69 -6.09
C LEU A 86 7.98 -6.31 -4.62
N GLU A 87 8.37 -7.28 -3.78
CA GLU A 87 8.42 -7.08 -2.33
C GLU A 87 9.79 -6.69 -1.78
N ASN A 88 10.88 -6.88 -2.55
CA ASN A 88 12.26 -6.65 -2.09
C ASN A 88 12.58 -5.19 -1.72
N LYS A 89 11.78 -4.23 -2.20
CA LYS A 89 11.98 -2.79 -1.97
C LYS A 89 10.99 -2.18 -0.99
N SER A 90 10.20 -3.01 -0.31
CA SER A 90 9.27 -2.55 0.72
C SER A 90 9.98 -2.19 2.02
N ARG A 91 9.61 -1.05 2.62
CA ARG A 91 9.96 -0.68 4.00
C ARG A 91 8.81 -1.00 4.93
N PHE A 92 9.12 -1.35 6.17
CA PHE A 92 8.09 -1.65 7.18
C PHE A 92 8.27 -0.76 8.39
N TYR A 93 7.13 -0.38 8.98
CA TYR A 93 7.05 0.42 10.19
C TYR A 93 6.14 -0.28 11.18
N ALA A 94 6.54 -0.29 12.44
CA ALA A 94 5.77 -0.83 13.56
C ALA A 94 5.40 0.28 14.53
N GLY A 95 4.16 0.30 15.00
CA GLY A 95 3.71 1.25 16.02
C GLY A 95 2.74 0.60 17.01
N LYS A 96 2.40 1.33 18.07
CA LYS A 96 1.36 0.96 19.04
C LYS A 96 0.28 2.04 19.04
N ILE A 97 -0.96 1.66 18.76
CA ILE A 97 -2.12 2.55 18.82
C ILE A 97 -2.81 2.37 20.17
N PRO A 98 -3.10 3.46 20.92
CA PRO A 98 -3.91 3.38 22.12
C PRO A 98 -5.38 3.11 21.77
N LEU A 99 -5.99 2.14 22.44
CA LEU A 99 -7.42 1.86 22.37
C LEU A 99 -8.17 2.60 23.48
N VAL A 100 -9.46 2.82 23.30
CA VAL A 100 -10.35 3.42 24.32
C VAL A 100 -10.33 2.63 25.65
N SER A 101 -10.04 1.33 25.60
CA SER A 101 -9.87 0.47 26.77
C SER A 101 -8.59 0.72 27.57
N GLY A 102 -7.71 1.63 27.13
CA GLY A 102 -6.39 1.87 27.71
C GLY A 102 -5.33 0.84 27.31
N LYS A 103 -5.71 -0.18 26.53
CA LYS A 103 -4.77 -1.15 25.94
C LYS A 103 -4.12 -0.58 24.69
N TYR A 104 -2.95 -1.11 24.33
CA TYR A 104 -2.29 -0.78 23.07
C TYR A 104 -2.46 -1.92 22.08
N GLN A 105 -2.72 -1.57 20.83
CA GLN A 105 -2.77 -2.51 19.71
C GLN A 105 -1.57 -2.27 18.79
N PRO A 106 -0.81 -3.32 18.43
CA PRO A 106 0.25 -3.17 17.45
C PRO A 106 -0.30 -2.85 16.06
N LEU A 107 0.46 -2.07 15.30
CA LEU A 107 0.17 -1.70 13.92
C LEU A 107 1.42 -1.97 13.08
N VAL A 108 1.24 -2.57 11.90
CA VAL A 108 2.29 -2.71 10.91
C VAL A 108 1.89 -1.97 9.65
N ILE A 109 2.77 -1.10 9.18
CA ILE A 109 2.59 -0.38 7.92
C ILE A 109 3.71 -0.78 6.97
N ARG A 110 3.34 -1.13 5.74
CA ARG A 110 4.28 -1.33 4.64
C ARG A 110 4.24 -0.11 3.74
N GLU A 111 5.41 0.42 3.42
CA GLU A 111 5.63 1.39 2.36
C GLU A 111 6.26 0.66 1.18
N ALA A 112 5.73 0.84 -0.02
CA ALA A 112 6.26 0.23 -1.22
C ALA A 112 6.19 1.20 -2.41
N PRO A 113 7.14 1.11 -3.35
CA PRO A 113 7.13 1.95 -4.54
C PRO A 113 5.93 1.64 -5.42
N VAL A 114 5.35 2.68 -6.01
CA VAL A 114 4.43 2.52 -7.13
C VAL A 114 5.25 2.16 -8.36
N LEU A 115 4.87 1.07 -9.03
CA LEU A 115 5.59 0.55 -10.19
C LEU A 115 4.88 0.90 -11.49
N THR A 116 5.63 1.17 -12.53
CA THR A 116 5.05 1.40 -13.85
C THR A 116 4.77 0.07 -14.53
N LEU A 117 3.61 -0.07 -15.16
CA LEU A 117 3.18 -1.28 -15.84
C LEU A 117 2.60 -0.95 -17.21
N SER A 118 2.91 -1.79 -18.20
CA SER A 118 2.24 -1.78 -19.50
C SER A 118 0.88 -2.48 -19.38
N PRO A 119 -0.26 -1.79 -19.61
CA PRO A 119 -1.59 -2.38 -19.46
C PRO A 119 -1.82 -3.59 -20.38
N GLU A 120 -1.18 -3.59 -21.55
CA GLU A 120 -1.33 -4.61 -22.59
C GLU A 120 -0.62 -5.92 -22.23
N THR A 121 0.56 -5.83 -21.63
CA THR A 121 1.41 -7.00 -21.34
C THR A 121 1.41 -7.40 -19.88
N GLY A 122 0.95 -6.52 -18.98
CA GLY A 122 1.04 -6.70 -17.53
C GLY A 122 2.49 -6.72 -17.01
N LYS A 123 3.46 -6.34 -17.85
CA LYS A 123 4.88 -6.32 -17.47
C LYS A 123 5.20 -5.02 -16.75
N VAL A 124 5.89 -5.15 -15.63
CA VAL A 124 6.46 -4.02 -14.89
C VAL A 124 7.65 -3.48 -15.66
N SER A 125 7.65 -2.19 -15.97
CA SER A 125 8.68 -1.50 -16.76
C SER A 125 9.66 -0.69 -15.91
N GLY A 126 9.28 -0.29 -14.69
CA GLY A 126 10.14 0.52 -13.83
C GLY A 126 9.48 0.95 -12.52
N GLU A 127 10.19 1.80 -11.78
CA GLU A 127 9.73 2.40 -10.53
C GLU A 127 9.44 3.87 -10.76
N THR A 128 8.40 4.35 -10.10
CA THR A 128 8.10 5.77 -10.03
C THR A 128 8.79 6.40 -8.82
N SER A 129 8.77 7.72 -8.71
CA SER A 129 9.20 8.42 -7.49
C SER A 129 8.21 8.31 -6.33
N ARG A 130 7.03 7.72 -6.56
CA ARG A 130 5.92 7.68 -5.60
C ARG A 130 5.90 6.34 -4.87
N SER A 131 5.39 6.37 -3.64
CA SER A 131 5.16 5.19 -2.81
C SER A 131 3.73 5.18 -2.29
N PHE A 132 3.21 3.99 -2.06
CA PHE A 132 1.92 3.77 -1.41
C PHE A 132 2.14 3.09 -0.06
N PHE A 133 1.15 3.21 0.82
CA PHE A 133 1.20 2.66 2.17
C PHE A 133 0.07 1.66 2.39
N GLU A 134 0.38 0.51 2.97
CA GLU A 134 -0.58 -0.54 3.32
C GLU A 134 -0.55 -0.78 4.83
N ILE A 135 -1.71 -0.86 5.48
CA ILE A 135 -1.81 -1.46 6.81
C ILE A 135 -1.80 -2.98 6.65
N CYS A 136 -0.72 -3.61 7.11
CA CYS A 136 -0.56 -5.05 6.97
C CYS A 136 -1.30 -5.80 8.08
N THR A 137 -2.04 -6.84 7.72
CA THR A 137 -2.81 -7.69 8.65
C THR A 137 -2.26 -9.12 8.76
N HIS A 138 -1.20 -9.45 8.02
CA HIS A 138 -0.68 -10.81 7.98
C HIS A 138 -0.02 -11.21 9.32
N PRO A 139 -0.45 -12.30 10.00
CA PRO A 139 0.02 -12.67 11.35
C PRO A 139 1.54 -12.80 11.49
N LYS A 140 2.22 -13.39 10.49
CA LYS A 140 3.69 -13.53 10.45
C LYS A 140 4.47 -12.21 10.59
N LEU A 141 3.88 -11.07 10.28
CA LEU A 141 4.52 -9.76 10.50
C LEU A 141 4.43 -9.36 11.97
N TYR A 142 3.32 -9.69 12.63
CA TYR A 142 3.07 -9.41 14.04
C TYR A 142 3.93 -10.26 14.98
N GLU A 143 4.22 -11.51 14.61
CA GLU A 143 5.15 -12.39 15.35
C GLU A 143 6.56 -11.79 15.53
N ARG A 144 6.94 -10.81 14.69
CA ARG A 144 8.24 -10.14 14.77
C ARG A 144 8.24 -8.90 15.66
N LEU A 145 7.07 -8.44 16.09
CA LEU A 145 6.92 -7.17 16.79
C LEU A 145 7.43 -7.20 18.22
N ASP A 146 7.45 -8.37 18.86
CA ASP A 146 8.00 -8.54 20.22
C ASP A 146 9.47 -8.07 20.34
N LYS A 147 10.21 -8.07 19.21
CA LYS A 147 11.60 -7.62 19.15
C LYS A 147 11.75 -6.14 18.79
N ILE A 148 10.65 -5.44 18.48
CA ILE A 148 10.64 -4.08 17.92
C ILE A 148 9.92 -3.09 18.85
N LEU A 149 8.77 -3.51 19.41
CA LEU A 149 7.83 -2.64 20.14
C LEU A 149 7.81 -2.87 21.64
#